data_AF-A0A355C8Q7-F1
#
_entry.id   AF-A0A355C8Q7-F1
#
_cell.length_a   1.000
_cell.length_b   1.000
_cell.length_c   1.000
_cell.angle_alpha   90.00
_cell.angle_beta   90.00
_cell.angle_gamma   90.00
#
_symmetry.space_group_name_H-M   'P 1'
#
loop_
_entity.id
_entity.type
_entity.pdbx_description
1 polymer ?
#
loop_
_entity_poly.entity_id
_entity_poly.type
_entity_poly.pdbx_seq_one_letter_code
_entity_poly.pdbx_strand_id
1 'polypeptide(L)'
;VEADYKPADGLHTYNQSSAHHKYARSTDGGETWTIEDAYEQGQTAWGNDHSIAVDKAETPVALKTPVEDFTDPGFIITFVRHNNNNGPTHFYYSMNKGGVWSGPYSFPDLGTAGIANRTDYIVESDQELSVFLTTAKTNKKEGRVAFAKTTDGGINWEFVSWITDEQ
;
A
#
# COMPACT_ATOMS: atom_id res chain seq x y z
N VAL A 1 4.67 -5.40 11.44
CA VAL A 1 5.99 -5.83 10.92
C VAL A 1 6.66 -6.68 11.97
N GLU A 2 7.17 -7.84 11.59
CA GLU A 2 8.07 -8.67 12.39
C GLU A 2 9.47 -8.60 11.76
N ALA A 3 10.51 -8.47 12.58
CA ALA A 3 11.89 -8.32 12.14
C ALA A 3 12.86 -8.68 13.26
N ASP A 4 14.09 -9.06 12.91
CA ASP A 4 15.15 -9.23 13.91
C ASP A 4 15.54 -7.88 14.51
N TYR A 5 15.89 -7.89 15.80
CA TYR A 5 16.46 -6.70 16.44
C TYR A 5 17.81 -6.33 15.84
N LYS A 6 18.03 -5.03 15.63
CA LYS A 6 19.35 -4.47 15.28
C LYS A 6 19.47 -3.06 15.86
N PRO A 7 20.50 -2.78 16.67
CA PRO A 7 20.71 -1.43 17.20
C PRO A 7 20.99 -0.45 16.05
N ALA A 8 20.42 0.75 16.15
CA ALA A 8 20.61 1.84 15.19
C ALA A 8 20.48 3.20 15.90
N ASP A 9 21.23 4.21 15.45
CA ASP A 9 21.20 5.58 15.98
C ASP A 9 20.01 6.40 15.41
N GLY A 10 18.87 5.75 15.14
CA GLY A 10 17.70 6.34 14.47
C GLY A 10 16.35 5.84 15.01
N LEU A 11 15.25 6.12 14.30
CA LEU A 11 13.88 5.89 14.77
C LEU A 11 13.53 4.40 14.98
N HIS A 12 14.15 3.48 14.25
CA HIS A 12 13.76 2.06 14.24
C HIS A 12 14.96 1.14 14.50
N THR A 13 14.89 0.36 15.59
CA THR A 13 15.93 -0.59 16.01
C THR A 13 15.62 -2.02 15.54
N TYR A 14 15.47 -2.20 14.23
CA TYR A 14 15.29 -3.53 13.63
C TYR A 14 16.11 -3.67 12.34
N ASN A 15 16.42 -4.92 11.98
CA ASN A 15 17.08 -5.22 10.73
C ASN A 15 16.08 -5.20 9.57
N GLN A 16 16.16 -4.17 8.71
CA GLN A 16 15.25 -4.05 7.56
C GLN A 16 15.23 -5.29 6.66
N SER A 17 16.37 -5.97 6.51
CA SER A 17 16.47 -7.12 5.61
C SER A 17 15.74 -8.37 6.12
N SER A 18 15.34 -8.42 7.39
CA SER A 18 14.46 -9.47 7.93
C SER A 18 13.05 -9.00 8.22
N ALA A 19 12.76 -7.74 7.92
CA ALA A 19 11.44 -7.17 8.09
C ALA A 19 10.43 -7.82 7.14
N HIS A 20 9.34 -8.30 7.69
CA HIS A 20 8.20 -8.78 6.93
C HIS A 20 6.90 -8.35 7.60
N HIS A 21 5.83 -8.30 6.82
CA HIS A 21 4.54 -7.79 7.23
C HIS A 21 3.84 -8.94 7.95
N LYS A 22 3.36 -8.63 9.14
CA LYS A 22 2.44 -9.44 9.92
C LYS A 22 1.26 -8.55 10.26
N TYR A 23 0.07 -9.10 10.20
CA TYR A 23 -1.15 -8.43 10.62
C TYR A 23 -1.69 -9.09 11.87
N ALA A 24 -1.95 -8.31 12.91
CA ALA A 24 -2.79 -8.76 14.01
C ALA A 24 -4.23 -8.37 13.66
N ARG A 25 -5.13 -9.34 13.63
CA ARG A 25 -6.54 -9.13 13.28
C ARG A 25 -7.46 -9.74 14.33
N SER A 26 -8.54 -9.03 14.64
CA SER A 26 -9.65 -9.51 15.44
C SER A 26 -10.91 -9.62 14.57
N THR A 27 -11.70 -10.66 14.82
CA THR A 27 -12.99 -10.92 14.15
C THR A 27 -14.17 -10.93 15.11
N ASP A 28 -13.94 -10.68 16.39
CA ASP A 28 -14.91 -10.76 17.49
C ASP A 28 -15.04 -9.43 18.24
N GLY A 29 -14.75 -8.31 17.58
CA GLY A 29 -14.89 -6.97 18.16
C GLY A 29 -13.72 -6.54 19.04
N GLY A 30 -12.59 -7.25 18.99
CA GLY A 30 -11.36 -6.91 19.68
C GLY A 30 -11.06 -7.79 20.90
N GLU A 31 -11.89 -8.78 21.20
CA GLU A 31 -11.73 -9.70 22.34
C GLU A 31 -10.54 -10.63 22.13
N THR A 32 -10.38 -11.18 20.92
CA THR A 32 -9.23 -12.02 20.54
C THR A 32 -8.55 -11.51 19.28
N TRP A 33 -7.23 -11.75 19.22
CA TRP A 33 -6.37 -11.33 18.11
C TRP A 33 -5.50 -12.49 17.65
N THR A 34 -5.41 -12.67 16.33
CA THR A 34 -4.50 -13.64 15.71
C THR A 34 -3.48 -12.90 14.87
N ILE A 35 -2.22 -13.32 14.94
CA ILE A 35 -1.15 -12.81 14.07
C ILE A 35 -1.12 -13.68 12.82
N GLU A 36 -1.29 -13.05 11.66
CA GLU A 36 -1.31 -13.67 10.34
C GLU A 36 -0.11 -13.16 9.52
N ASP A 37 0.49 -14.05 8.73
CA ASP A 37 1.58 -13.70 7.81
C ASP A 37 1.01 -13.08 6.54
N ALA A 38 1.43 -11.86 6.20
CA ALA A 38 0.91 -11.17 5.02
C ALA A 38 1.28 -11.86 3.70
N TYR A 39 2.45 -12.49 3.62
CA TYR A 39 2.91 -13.19 2.43
C TYR A 39 2.03 -14.43 2.17
N GLU A 40 1.75 -15.20 3.22
CA GLU A 40 0.85 -16.36 3.14
C GLU A 40 -0.58 -15.96 2.74
N GLN A 41 -0.99 -14.73 3.05
CA GLN A 41 -2.29 -14.17 2.66
C GLN A 41 -2.27 -13.43 1.32
N GLY A 42 -1.18 -13.47 0.55
CA GLY A 42 -1.13 -12.95 -0.83
C GLY A 42 -0.42 -11.61 -1.03
N GLN A 43 0.21 -11.03 -0.01
CA GLN A 43 1.10 -9.87 -0.19
C GLN A 43 2.50 -10.32 -0.63
N THR A 44 2.64 -10.71 -1.90
CA THR A 44 3.79 -11.46 -2.42
C THR A 44 4.88 -10.62 -3.10
N ALA A 45 4.68 -9.31 -3.32
CA ALA A 45 5.71 -8.40 -3.85
C ALA A 45 6.56 -7.77 -2.75
N TRP A 46 7.82 -7.51 -3.09
CA TRP A 46 8.75 -6.80 -2.24
C TRP A 46 8.26 -5.37 -1.93
N GLY A 47 8.45 -4.95 -0.68
CA GLY A 47 8.23 -3.58 -0.24
C GLY A 47 9.29 -3.18 0.79
N ASN A 48 9.41 -1.88 1.07
CA ASN A 48 10.45 -1.40 1.97
C ASN A 48 10.40 -2.08 3.33
N ASP A 49 9.20 -2.25 3.89
CA ASP A 49 8.96 -2.89 5.20
C ASP A 49 8.56 -4.39 5.07
N HIS A 50 8.62 -4.92 3.84
CA HIS A 50 8.30 -6.29 3.49
C HIS A 50 9.42 -6.89 2.62
N SER A 51 10.55 -7.19 3.25
CA SER A 51 11.79 -7.65 2.62
C SER A 51 11.71 -9.10 2.18
N ILE A 52 10.86 -9.38 1.19
CA ILE A 52 10.80 -10.68 0.52
C ILE A 52 12.06 -10.88 -0.34
N ALA A 53 12.63 -12.08 -0.33
CA ALA A 53 13.77 -12.41 -1.19
C ALA A 53 13.41 -12.23 -2.68
N VAL A 54 14.36 -11.73 -3.48
CA VAL A 54 14.14 -11.37 -4.90
C VAL A 54 13.64 -12.55 -5.74
N ASP A 55 14.05 -13.77 -5.42
CA ASP A 55 13.63 -15.01 -6.09
C ASP A 55 12.21 -15.48 -5.70
N LYS A 56 11.62 -14.87 -4.67
CA LYS A 56 10.26 -15.16 -4.18
C LYS A 56 9.28 -14.01 -4.38
N ALA A 57 9.80 -12.81 -4.61
CA ALA A 57 8.99 -11.60 -4.75
C ALA A 57 8.32 -11.58 -6.12
N GLU A 58 6.99 -11.46 -6.14
CA GLU A 58 6.26 -11.24 -7.38
C GLU A 58 6.44 -9.80 -7.86
N THR A 59 6.45 -9.61 -9.18
CA THR A 59 6.49 -8.28 -9.78
C THR A 59 5.07 -7.73 -9.87
N PRO A 60 4.78 -6.52 -9.33
CA PRO A 60 3.47 -5.90 -9.47
C PRO A 60 3.03 -5.78 -10.94
N VAL A 61 1.78 -6.11 -11.22
CA VAL A 61 1.20 -6.06 -12.58
C VAL A 61 0.02 -5.08 -12.64
N ALA A 62 -0.34 -4.61 -13.83
CA ALA A 62 -1.54 -3.79 -13.97
C ALA A 62 -2.80 -4.59 -13.60
N LEU A 63 -3.70 -3.97 -12.85
CA LEU A 63 -5.05 -4.49 -12.62
C LEU A 63 -5.82 -4.44 -13.96
N LYS A 64 -6.42 -5.56 -14.37
CA LYS A 64 -7.13 -5.67 -15.65
C LYS A 64 -8.64 -5.84 -15.51
N THR A 65 -9.08 -6.16 -14.30
CA THR A 65 -10.48 -6.39 -13.96
C THR A 65 -10.79 -5.46 -12.79
N PRO A 66 -11.88 -4.68 -12.86
CA PRO A 66 -12.20 -3.76 -11.78
C PRO A 66 -12.43 -4.54 -10.49
N VAL A 67 -12.11 -3.92 -9.36
CA VAL A 67 -12.66 -4.37 -8.07
C VAL A 67 -14.19 -4.31 -8.17
N GLU A 68 -14.86 -5.35 -7.71
CA GLU A 68 -16.30 -5.53 -7.93
C GLU A 68 -17.14 -4.45 -7.25
N ASP A 69 -16.86 -4.17 -5.97
CA ASP A 69 -17.61 -3.19 -5.18
C ASP A 69 -16.75 -2.64 -4.04
N PHE A 70 -16.34 -1.37 -4.12
CA PHE A 70 -15.61 -0.71 -3.03
C PHE A 70 -16.46 -0.44 -1.79
N THR A 71 -17.80 -0.47 -1.88
CA THR A 71 -18.71 -0.28 -0.75
C THR A 71 -18.93 -1.56 0.06
N ASP A 72 -18.45 -2.70 -0.43
CA ASP A 72 -18.52 -3.96 0.29
C ASP A 72 -17.80 -3.80 1.65
N PRO A 73 -18.44 -4.19 2.78
CA PRO A 73 -17.85 -4.03 4.11
C PRO A 73 -16.60 -4.91 4.33
N GLY A 74 -16.34 -5.86 3.43
CA GLY A 74 -15.14 -6.67 3.32
C GLY A 74 -14.01 -6.00 2.55
N PHE A 75 -14.29 -4.97 1.75
CA PHE A 75 -13.30 -4.24 0.99
C PHE A 75 -12.30 -3.52 1.90
N ILE A 76 -11.02 -3.77 1.66
CA ILE A 76 -9.92 -2.91 2.09
C ILE A 76 -8.87 -2.86 0.99
N ILE A 77 -8.16 -1.74 0.88
CA ILE A 77 -6.99 -1.58 0.01
C ILE A 77 -5.79 -1.17 0.87
N THR A 78 -4.59 -1.61 0.48
CA THR A 78 -3.34 -1.14 1.08
C THR A 78 -2.31 -0.82 0.01
N PHE A 79 -1.55 0.25 0.25
CA PHE A 79 -0.41 0.65 -0.59
C PHE A 79 0.89 0.26 0.09
N VAL A 80 1.87 -0.17 -0.71
CA VAL A 80 3.17 -0.64 -0.24
C VAL A 80 4.27 0.08 -1.01
N ARG A 81 4.92 1.00 -0.31
CA ARG A 81 6.06 1.78 -0.78
C ARG A 81 7.34 0.94 -0.88
N HIS A 82 8.15 1.23 -1.89
CA HIS A 82 9.46 0.60 -2.09
C HIS A 82 10.61 1.35 -1.40
N ASN A 83 10.39 2.62 -1.04
CA ASN A 83 11.28 3.39 -0.18
C ASN A 83 10.49 4.53 0.50
N ASN A 84 11.17 5.39 1.27
CA ASN A 84 10.53 6.53 1.97
C ASN A 84 10.40 7.81 1.14
N ASN A 85 10.91 7.88 -0.09
CA ASN A 85 11.08 9.16 -0.78
C ASN A 85 10.23 9.27 -2.04
N ASN A 86 10.45 8.37 -2.99
CA ASN A 86 9.93 8.49 -4.35
C ASN A 86 9.42 7.16 -4.92
N GLY A 87 9.25 6.14 -4.07
CA GLY A 87 8.65 4.89 -4.49
C GLY A 87 9.57 4.01 -5.35
N PRO A 88 9.01 3.18 -6.25
CA PRO A 88 7.59 3.14 -6.62
C PRO A 88 6.68 2.65 -5.49
N THR A 89 5.37 2.67 -5.72
CA THR A 89 4.38 2.03 -4.87
C THR A 89 3.60 0.99 -5.66
N HIS A 90 3.09 -0.01 -4.96
CA HIS A 90 2.12 -0.96 -5.48
C HIS A 90 0.98 -1.07 -4.48
N PHE A 91 -0.09 -1.76 -4.85
CA PHE A 91 -1.22 -1.97 -3.96
C PHE A 91 -1.73 -3.41 -4.00
N TYR A 92 -2.45 -3.74 -2.94
CA TYR A 92 -3.28 -4.94 -2.83
C TYR A 92 -4.65 -4.52 -2.37
N TYR A 93 -5.67 -5.28 -2.71
CA TYR A 93 -6.98 -5.16 -2.08
C TYR A 93 -7.45 -6.51 -1.54
N SER A 94 -8.43 -6.48 -0.66
CA SER A 94 -9.06 -7.66 -0.09
C SER A 94 -10.56 -7.42 -0.04
N MET A 95 -11.35 -8.46 -0.33
CA MET A 95 -12.81 -8.45 -0.20
C MET A 95 -13.27 -9.21 1.06
N ASN A 96 -12.36 -9.56 1.96
CA ASN A 96 -12.66 -10.29 3.19
C ASN A 96 -11.89 -9.73 4.40
N LYS A 97 -11.76 -8.40 4.45
CA LYS A 97 -11.15 -7.66 5.56
C LYS A 97 -9.70 -8.06 5.84
N GLY A 98 -8.94 -8.32 4.78
CA GLY A 98 -7.52 -8.66 4.86
C GLY A 98 -7.24 -10.13 5.14
N GLY A 99 -8.26 -10.99 5.12
CA GLY A 99 -8.08 -12.44 5.26
C GLY A 99 -7.43 -13.09 4.03
N VAL A 100 -7.56 -12.50 2.85
CA VAL A 100 -6.80 -12.83 1.63
C VAL A 100 -6.65 -11.55 0.81
N TRP A 101 -5.50 -11.39 0.17
CA TRP A 101 -5.15 -10.22 -0.64
C TRP A 101 -5.03 -10.59 -2.10
N SER A 102 -5.62 -9.76 -2.96
CA SER A 102 -5.45 -9.76 -4.40
C SER A 102 -4.39 -8.73 -4.79
N GLY A 103 -3.46 -9.15 -5.64
CA GLY A 103 -2.31 -8.37 -6.07
C GLY A 103 -1.10 -9.30 -6.23
N PRO A 104 0.11 -8.74 -6.39
CA PRO A 104 0.46 -7.30 -6.35
C PRO A 104 0.03 -6.53 -7.60
N TYR A 105 -0.57 -5.34 -7.41
CA TYR A 105 -0.93 -4.45 -8.52
C TYR A 105 -0.06 -3.21 -8.59
N SER A 106 0.46 -2.89 -9.78
CA SER A 106 1.28 -1.69 -10.02
C SER A 106 0.44 -0.42 -9.87
N PHE A 107 0.97 0.59 -9.19
CA PHE A 107 0.37 1.93 -9.15
C PHE A 107 1.17 2.90 -10.03
N PRO A 108 0.52 3.72 -10.88
CA PRO A 108 1.23 4.65 -11.74
C PRO A 108 1.82 5.82 -10.95
N ASP A 109 2.92 6.41 -11.43
CA ASP A 109 3.51 7.60 -10.80
C ASP A 109 2.68 8.89 -11.01
N LEU A 110 1.60 8.84 -11.79
CA LEU A 110 0.65 9.93 -12.05
C LEU A 110 1.31 11.24 -12.52
N GLY A 111 2.43 11.15 -13.24
CA GLY A 111 3.20 12.31 -13.70
C GLY A 111 3.96 13.05 -12.59
N THR A 112 4.10 12.46 -11.41
CA THR A 112 4.87 13.01 -10.28
C THR A 112 6.34 12.58 -10.34
N ALA A 113 7.16 13.10 -9.41
CA ALA A 113 8.55 12.68 -9.26
C ALA A 113 8.73 11.28 -8.62
N GLY A 114 7.62 10.61 -8.30
CA GLY A 114 7.57 9.29 -7.70
C GLY A 114 6.64 9.24 -6.47
N ILE A 115 6.07 8.08 -6.19
CA ILE A 115 5.04 7.92 -5.15
C ILE A 115 5.47 6.88 -4.13
N ALA A 116 5.65 7.31 -2.88
CA ALA A 116 6.00 6.47 -1.73
C ALA A 116 4.78 6.32 -0.81
N ASN A 117 3.66 5.86 -1.37
CA ASN A 117 2.37 6.03 -0.70
C ASN A 117 2.20 5.20 0.58
N ARG A 118 1.48 5.77 1.54
CA ARG A 118 0.88 5.08 2.69
C ARG A 118 -0.64 5.03 2.48
N THR A 119 -1.32 4.06 3.06
CA THR A 119 -2.75 3.84 2.83
C THR A 119 -3.60 4.95 3.43
N ASP A 120 -4.29 5.70 2.56
CA ASP A 120 -5.31 6.69 2.93
C ASP A 120 -6.30 6.83 1.77
N TYR A 121 -7.58 6.55 2.02
CA TYR A 121 -8.62 6.53 0.99
C TYR A 121 -10.02 6.81 1.53
N ILE A 122 -10.91 7.25 0.64
CA ILE A 122 -12.35 7.42 0.85
C ILE A 122 -13.07 6.65 -0.26
N VAL A 123 -13.99 5.77 0.15
CA VAL A 123 -14.93 5.10 -0.77
C VAL A 123 -16.04 6.08 -1.13
N GLU A 124 -16.17 6.37 -2.42
CA GLU A 124 -17.17 7.31 -2.94
C GLU A 124 -18.38 6.57 -3.53
N SER A 125 -18.15 5.43 -4.19
CA SER A 125 -19.18 4.51 -4.70
C SER A 125 -18.61 3.10 -4.85
N ASP A 126 -19.36 2.19 -5.48
CA ASP A 126 -18.94 0.82 -5.79
C ASP A 126 -17.73 0.77 -6.73
N GLN A 127 -17.54 1.80 -7.57
CA GLN A 127 -16.47 1.87 -8.58
C GLN A 127 -15.57 3.10 -8.44
N GLU A 128 -15.89 4.02 -7.53
CA GLU A 128 -15.12 5.24 -7.29
C GLU A 128 -14.39 5.21 -5.94
N LEU A 129 -13.08 5.48 -5.99
CA LEU A 129 -12.22 5.54 -4.81
C LEU A 129 -11.30 6.76 -4.89
N SER A 130 -11.36 7.59 -3.86
CA SER A 130 -10.49 8.74 -3.64
C SER A 130 -9.28 8.30 -2.81
N VAL A 131 -8.07 8.66 -3.21
CA VAL A 131 -6.83 8.35 -2.48
C VAL A 131 -5.97 9.59 -2.27
N PHE A 132 -5.30 9.63 -1.11
CA PHE A 132 -4.40 10.71 -0.74
C PHE A 132 -2.97 10.19 -0.70
N LEU A 133 -2.15 10.70 -1.61
CA LEU A 133 -0.90 10.09 -1.97
C LEU A 133 0.28 10.85 -1.38
N THR A 134 1.18 10.15 -0.69
CA THR A 134 2.51 10.69 -0.36
C THR A 134 3.38 10.67 -1.62
N THR A 135 3.64 11.84 -2.19
CA THR A 135 4.45 12.01 -3.40
C THR A 135 5.81 12.62 -3.07
N ALA A 136 6.78 12.33 -3.93
CA ALA A 136 8.05 13.04 -3.93
C ALA A 136 7.85 14.50 -4.36
N LYS A 137 8.56 15.39 -3.67
CA LYS A 137 8.82 16.77 -4.06
C LYS A 137 9.80 16.83 -5.23
N THR A 138 10.01 18.03 -5.79
CA THR A 138 10.99 18.25 -6.87
C THR A 138 12.41 17.81 -6.51
N ASN A 139 12.77 17.89 -5.22
CA ASN A 139 14.06 17.43 -4.69
C ASN A 139 14.15 15.90 -4.47
N LYS A 140 13.14 15.14 -4.92
CA LYS A 140 13.04 13.68 -4.78
C LYS A 140 12.96 13.17 -3.34
N LYS A 141 12.52 14.01 -2.39
CA LYS A 141 12.18 13.60 -1.02
C LYS A 141 10.67 13.56 -0.85
N GLU A 142 10.16 12.71 0.03
CA GLU A 142 8.73 12.71 0.37
C GLU A 142 8.28 14.05 0.97
N GLY A 143 6.97 14.23 1.06
CA GLY A 143 6.37 15.32 1.84
C GLY A 143 5.44 16.24 1.06
N ARG A 144 5.09 15.90 -0.19
CA ARG A 144 3.97 16.54 -0.90
C ARG A 144 2.79 15.58 -0.98
N VAL A 145 1.57 16.11 -0.90
CA VAL A 145 0.36 15.30 -0.91
C VAL A 145 -0.47 15.59 -2.15
N ALA A 146 -0.77 14.55 -2.91
CA ALA A 146 -1.67 14.60 -4.05
C ALA A 146 -3.01 13.95 -3.72
N PHE A 147 -4.09 14.48 -4.28
CA PHE A 147 -5.37 13.81 -4.38
C PHE A 147 -5.46 13.15 -5.76
N ALA A 148 -5.76 11.85 -5.78
CA ALA A 148 -6.04 11.10 -6.98
C ALA A 148 -7.32 10.28 -6.81
N LYS A 149 -7.92 9.86 -7.93
CA LYS A 149 -9.11 9.01 -7.91
C LYS A 149 -9.06 7.94 -8.99
N THR A 150 -9.85 6.90 -8.79
CA THR A 150 -10.28 5.96 -9.84
C THR A 150 -11.80 6.04 -9.95
N THR A 151 -12.33 5.77 -11.14
CA THR A 151 -13.78 5.65 -11.38
C THR A 151 -14.15 4.36 -12.11
N ASP A 152 -13.22 3.42 -12.18
CA ASP A 152 -13.33 2.16 -12.92
C ASP A 152 -12.77 0.99 -12.11
N GLY A 153 -13.04 1.01 -10.80
CA GLY A 153 -12.68 -0.09 -9.91
C GLY A 153 -11.17 -0.27 -9.75
N GLY A 154 -10.39 0.82 -9.87
CA GLY A 154 -8.94 0.81 -9.66
C GLY A 154 -8.11 0.39 -10.87
N ILE A 155 -8.72 0.23 -12.05
CA ILE A 155 -7.98 -0.07 -13.29
C ILE A 155 -7.14 1.14 -13.69
N ASN A 156 -7.76 2.32 -13.75
CA ASN A 156 -7.09 3.57 -14.06
C ASN A 156 -7.14 4.53 -12.87
N TRP A 157 -6.09 5.34 -12.76
CA TRP A 157 -5.93 6.34 -11.71
C TRP A 157 -5.65 7.70 -12.34
N GLU A 158 -6.36 8.72 -11.85
CA GLU A 158 -6.26 10.09 -12.31
C GLU A 158 -5.73 10.97 -11.17
N PHE A 159 -4.71 11.76 -11.47
CA PHE A 159 -4.32 12.87 -10.60
C PHE A 159 -5.36 13.98 -10.69
N VAL A 160 -5.93 14.38 -9.55
CA VAL A 160 -6.95 15.44 -9.50
C VAL A 160 -6.33 16.78 -9.11
N SER A 161 -5.63 16.82 -7.98
CA SER A 161 -5.05 18.07 -7.48
C SER A 161 -3.94 17.84 -6.47
N TRP A 162 -3.15 18.89 -6.22
CA TRP A 162 -2.34 18.98 -5.01
C TRP A 162 -3.24 19.40 -3.85
N ILE A 163 -3.03 18.84 -2.65
CA ILE A 163 -3.74 19.30 -1.45
C ILE A 163 -3.17 20.63 -0.95
N THR A 164 -1.85 20.78 -1.06
CA THR A 164 -1.12 22.00 -0.71
C THR A 164 -0.02 22.28 -1.72
N ASP A 165 0.48 23.51 -1.72
CA ASP A 165 1.73 23.85 -2.39
C ASP A 165 2.91 23.05 -1.80
N GLU A 166 3.94 22.86 -2.63
CA GLU A 166 5.18 22.22 -2.20
C GLU A 166 5.90 23.08 -1.16
N GLN A 167 6.25 22.47 -0.02
CA GLN A 167 6.99 23.09 1.09
C GLN A 167 8.49 22.77 1.03
#